data_AF-A0A2I0NJU9-F1
#
_entry.id   AF-A0A2I0NJU9-F1
#
_cell.length_a   1.000
_cell.length_b   1.000
_cell.length_c   1.000
_cell.angle_alpha   90.00
_cell.angle_beta   90.00
_cell.angle_gamma   90.00
#
_symmetry.space_group_name_H-M   'P 1'
#
loop_
_entity.id
_entity.type
_entity.pdbx_description
1 polymer ?
#
loop_
_entity_poly.entity_id
_entity_poly.type
_entity_poly.pdbx_seq_one_letter_code
_entity_poly.pdbx_strand_id
1 'polypeptide(L)' 'MEITSVNIKVPPETNLIPGQAHFIKTVEVIITITGHGGAIPDMVDGVSPAGIETGKDVEVRKKFLGTIGYKR' A
#
# COMPACT_ATOMS: atom_id res chain seq x y z
N MET A 1 17.98 0.70 6.57
CA MET A 1 17.05 0.93 5.44
C MET A 1 17.77 1.88 4.52
N GLU A 2 18.08 1.46 3.30
CA GLU A 2 18.79 2.32 2.34
C GLU A 2 17.76 3.09 1.50
N ILE A 3 17.91 4.40 1.44
CA ILE A 3 17.05 5.27 0.62
C ILE A 3 17.76 5.44 -0.72
N THR A 4 17.09 5.02 -1.80
CA THR A 4 17.58 5.22 -3.17
C THR A 4 16.72 6.27 -3.84
N SER A 5 17.37 7.28 -4.45
CA SER A 5 16.66 8.23 -5.30
C SER A 5 16.51 7.66 -6.71
N VAL A 6 15.30 7.75 -7.27
CA VAL A 6 15.01 7.30 -8.64
C VAL A 6 14.37 8.46 -9.38
N ASN A 7 14.83 8.73 -10.59
CA ASN A 7 14.28 9.78 -11.41
C ASN A 7 13.04 9.26 -12.15
N ILE A 8 11.87 9.89 -11.92
CA ILE A 8 10.60 9.51 -12.55
C ILE A 8 10.25 10.56 -13.59
N LYS A 9 10.08 10.15 -14.85
CA LYS A 9 9.59 11.02 -15.92
C LYS A 9 8.07 11.12 -15.85
N VAL A 10 7.56 12.21 -15.29
CA VAL A 10 6.11 12.49 -15.23
C VAL A 10 5.66 13.10 -16.56
N PRO A 11 4.69 12.51 -17.27
CA PRO A 11 4.15 13.10 -18.50
C PRO A 11 3.50 14.48 -18.24
N PRO A 12 3.45 15.37 -19.26
CA PRO A 12 2.69 16.61 -19.16
C PRO A 12 1.22 16.34 -18.81
N GLU A 13 0.59 17.28 -18.10
CA GLU A 13 -0.83 17.22 -17.70
C GLU A 13 -1.21 16.01 -16.81
N THR A 14 -0.24 15.40 -16.12
CA THR A 14 -0.47 14.26 -15.22
C THR A 14 -0.22 14.63 -13.77
N ASN A 15 -1.18 14.32 -12.89
CA ASN A 15 -1.00 14.39 -11.45
C ASN A 15 -0.36 13.09 -10.94
N LEU A 16 0.77 13.20 -10.24
CA LEU A 16 1.41 12.06 -9.58
C LEU A 16 1.00 12.05 -8.10
N ILE A 17 0.39 10.94 -7.66
CA ILE A 17 -0.02 10.76 -6.27
C ILE A 17 0.72 9.54 -5.72
N PRO A 18 1.71 9.73 -4.83
CA PRO A 18 2.41 8.60 -4.20
C PRO A 18 1.48 7.93 -3.19
N GLY A 19 1.38 6.59 -3.28
CA GLY A 19 0.65 5.76 -2.34
C GLY A 19 1.47 4.52 -1.98
N GLN A 20 1.32 4.05 -0.74
CA GLN A 20 1.89 2.77 -0.31
C GLN A 20 0.76 1.74 -0.25
N ALA A 21 0.80 0.76 -1.15
CA ALA A 21 -0.11 -0.38 -1.14
C ALA A 21 0.61 -1.64 -0.68
N HIS A 22 -0.08 -2.47 0.09
CA HIS A 22 0.35 -3.84 0.35
C HIS A 22 -0.10 -4.71 -0.82
N PHE A 23 0.86 -5.16 -1.61
CA PHE A 23 0.74 -5.87 -2.91
C PHE A 23 -0.23 -7.08 -2.97
N ILE A 24 -0.84 -7.47 -1.85
CA ILE A 24 -1.67 -8.66 -1.72
C ILE A 24 -3.16 -8.36 -2.00
N LYS A 25 -3.59 -7.09 -2.00
CA LYS A 25 -5.02 -6.72 -2.04
C LYS A 25 -5.39 -5.77 -3.18
N THR A 26 -6.71 -5.66 -3.42
CA THR A 26 -7.29 -4.69 -4.35
C THR A 26 -7.06 -3.28 -3.83
N VAL A 27 -6.72 -2.38 -4.75
CA VAL A 27 -6.56 -0.95 -4.49
C VAL A 27 -7.76 -0.22 -5.08
N GLU A 28 -8.45 0.57 -4.27
CA GLU A 28 -9.54 1.44 -4.70
C GLU A 28 -9.18 2.89 -4.41
N VAL A 29 -9.51 3.79 -5.35
CA VAL A 29 -9.22 5.22 -5.21
C VAL A 29 -10.51 5.97 -4.94
N ILE A 30 -10.54 6.78 -3.88
CA ILE A 30 -11.66 7.66 -3.62
C ILE A 30 -11.49 8.90 -4.50
N ILE A 31 -12.50 9.20 -5.32
CA ILE A 31 -12.52 10.36 -6.21
C ILE A 31 -13.70 11.25 -5.82
N THR A 32 -13.42 12.52 -5.57
CA THR A 32 -14.44 13.54 -5.32
C THR A 32 -14.49 14.49 -6.50
N ILE A 33 -15.68 14.71 -7.07
CA ILE A 33 -15.91 15.64 -8.18
C ILE A 33 -16.81 16.77 -7.69
N THR A 34 -16.44 18.01 -7.99
CA THR A 34 -17.18 19.24 -7.65
C THR A 34 -17.36 20.10 -8.90
N GLY A 35 -18.11 21.20 -8.80
CA GLY A 35 -18.23 22.19 -9.88
C GLY A 35 -16.93 22.89 -10.27
N HIS A 36 -15.89 22.84 -9.41
CA HIS A 36 -14.58 23.44 -9.68
C HIS A 36 -13.55 22.44 -10.24
N GLY A 37 -13.80 21.13 -10.10
CA GLY A 37 -12.86 20.09 -10.49
C GLY A 37 -12.93 18.84 -9.62
N GLY A 38 -12.00 17.91 -9.87
CA GLY A 38 -11.86 16.64 -9.16
C GLY A 38 -10.68 16.61 -8.19
N ALA A 39 -10.79 15.79 -7.14
CA ALA A 39 -9.74 15.51 -6.17
C ALA A 39 -9.69 14.02 -5.84
N ILE A 40 -8.49 13.53 -5.47
CA ILE A 40 -8.27 12.19 -4.93
C ILE A 40 -7.89 12.37 -3.45
N PRO A 41 -8.85 12.37 -2.53
CA PRO A 41 -8.57 12.59 -1.11
C PRO A 41 -7.88 11.42 -0.44
N ASP A 42 -8.13 10.18 -0.90
CA ASP A 42 -7.63 8.98 -0.22
C ASP A 42 -7.70 7.73 -1.11
N MET A 43 -7.12 6.64 -0.63
CA MET A 43 -7.08 5.32 -1.26
C MET A 43 -7.39 4.23 -0.22
N VAL A 44 -8.22 3.26 -0.61
CA VAL A 44 -8.48 2.07 0.17
C VAL A 44 -7.53 0.97 -0.29
N ASP A 45 -6.60 0.58 0.59
CA ASP A 45 -5.68 -0.55 0.39
C ASP A 45 -6.26 -1.81 1.03
N GLY A 46 -7.07 -2.54 0.26
CA GLY A 46 -7.67 -3.80 0.68
C GLY A 46 -8.84 -3.67 1.63
N VAL A 47 -8.79 -4.34 2.78
CA VAL A 47 -9.92 -4.45 3.71
C VAL A 47 -9.49 -4.14 5.13
N SER A 48 -10.44 -3.65 5.93
CA SER A 48 -10.28 -3.36 7.35
C SER A 48 -9.73 -4.58 8.11
N PRO A 49 -8.86 -4.38 9.13
CA PRO A 49 -8.37 -5.46 9.97
C PRO A 49 -9.52 -6.24 10.61
N ALA A 50 -9.49 -7.57 10.50
CA ALA A 50 -10.50 -8.44 11.11
C ALA A 50 -10.31 -8.61 12.63
N GLY A 51 -9.17 -8.22 13.17
CA GLY A 51 -8.81 -8.36 14.57
C GLY A 51 -7.32 -8.14 14.80
N ILE A 52 -6.87 -8.37 16.04
CA ILE A 52 -5.46 -8.31 16.43
C ILE A 52 -4.88 -9.73 16.37
N GLU A 53 -3.66 -9.87 15.85
CA GLU A 53 -2.98 -11.17 15.80
C GLU A 53 -2.78 -11.77 17.21
N THR A 54 -3.03 -13.06 17.37
CA THR A 54 -2.75 -13.81 18.60
C THR A 54 -1.30 -14.26 18.67
N GLY A 55 -0.86 -14.76 19.83
CA GLY A 55 0.49 -15.34 19.96
C GLY A 55 0.78 -16.46 18.95
N LYS A 56 -0.21 -17.30 18.63
CA LYS A 56 -0.08 -18.36 17.62
C LYS A 56 0.09 -17.80 16.21
N ASP A 57 -0.64 -16.74 15.88
CA ASP A 57 -0.55 -16.07 14.57
C ASP A 57 0.85 -15.46 14.38
N VAL A 58 1.42 -14.90 15.44
CA VAL A 58 2.79 -14.37 15.45
C VAL A 58 3.82 -15.47 15.16
N GLU A 59 3.69 -16.64 15.80
CA GLU A 59 4.58 -17.79 15.56
C GLU A 59 4.50 -18.26 14.11
N VAL A 60 3.28 -18.40 13.56
CA VAL A 60 3.05 -18.80 12.17
C VAL A 60 3.66 -17.80 11.19
N ARG A 61 3.41 -16.49 11.39
CA ARG A 61 3.95 -15.44 10.52
C ARG A 61 5.47 -15.42 10.54
N LYS A 62 6.11 -15.54 11.72
CA LYS A 62 7.57 -15.58 11.83
C LYS A 62 8.17 -16.81 11.16
N LYS A 63 7.57 -17.99 11.36
CA LYS A 63 8.00 -19.23 10.70
C LYS A 63 7.88 -19.11 9.18
N PHE A 64 6.78 -18.57 8.67
CA PHE A 64 6.57 -18.35 7.24
C PHE A 64 7.66 -17.46 6.63
N LEU A 65 8.02 -16.35 7.28
CA LEU A 65 9.10 -15.46 6.82
C LEU A 65 10.46 -16.16 6.76
N GLY A 66 10.70 -17.14 7.65
CA GLY A 66 11.84 -18.04 7.59
C GLY A 66 11.78 -19.00 6.41
N THR A 67 10.63 -19.65 6.20
CA THR A 67 10.41 -20.60 5.10
C THR A 67 10.60 -19.97 3.72
N ILE A 68 10.13 -18.74 3.50
CA ILE A 68 10.30 -18.03 2.22
C ILE A 68 11.68 -17.37 2.09
N GLY A 69 12.56 -17.52 3.08
CA GLY A 69 13.92 -16.97 3.08
C GLY A 69 14.01 -15.44 3.25
N TYR A 70 12.90 -14.77 3.59
CA TYR A 70 12.87 -13.31 3.77
C TYR A 70 13.54 -12.86 5.07
N LYS A 71 13.44 -13.68 6.13
CA LYS A 71 14.16 -13.49 7.39
C LYS A 71 14.95 -14.75 7.68
N ARG A 72 16.26 -14.61 7.82
CA ARG A 72 17.17 -15.68 8.25
C ARG A 72 17.46 -15.53 9.74
#